data_AF-W6NUP1-F1
#
_entry.id   AF-W6NUP1-F1
#
_cell.length_a   1.000
_cell.length_b   1.000
_cell.length_c   1.000
_cell.angle_alpha   90.00
_cell.angle_beta   90.00
_cell.angle_gamma   90.00
#
_symmetry.space_group_name_H-M   'P 1'
#
loop_
_entity.id
_entity.type
_entity.pdbx_description
1 polymer ?
#
loop_
_entity_poly.entity_id
_entity_poly.type
_entity_poly.pdbx_seq_one_letter_code
_entity_poly.pdbx_strand_id
1 'polypeptide(L)'
;MLVLLLSLLTTSVFSFSCKDQNNKDVDWFAVYKMPIEKGDNSVPGIGTGVAWYYLDSNKKGALLPSEKTLDDKDQAIAYTLNQFYEKRTDPTIFHIMYNDEPYNSTSSSLLDMLTSNRIDAATIQFGHTKGTMFFDGSDGVWLIHSVPKFPPPDHYEYPSSGHDYGQTMWCLSFPYSQLGKIATQLYYNKPDIYSSQLPTKIAADYPLLAQVGELLFLARLVPTTDFDGHAPFLTLRFNFAQLNILISHVCCGNLGIVHTKYD
;
A
#
# COMPACT_ATOMS: atom_id res chain seq x y z
N MET A 1 -13.10 54.92 14.22
CA MET A 1 -12.16 53.90 13.70
C MET A 1 -12.80 52.54 13.85
N LEU A 2 -13.26 51.94 12.75
CA LEU A 2 -13.81 50.59 12.74
C LEU A 2 -12.68 49.65 12.28
N VAL A 3 -12.16 48.82 13.18
CA VAL A 3 -11.10 47.86 12.87
C VAL A 3 -11.77 46.58 12.39
N LEU A 4 -11.75 46.32 11.08
CA LEU A 4 -12.13 45.02 10.52
C LEU A 4 -11.01 44.01 10.84
N LEU A 5 -11.28 43.09 11.76
CA LEU A 5 -10.47 41.89 11.95
C LEU A 5 -10.84 40.90 10.83
N LEU A 6 -10.01 40.83 9.79
CA LEU A 6 -10.13 39.83 8.74
C LEU A 6 -9.60 38.49 9.29
N SER A 7 -10.49 37.65 9.81
CA SER A 7 -10.15 36.28 10.18
C SER A 7 -9.78 35.49 8.92
N LEU A 8 -8.49 35.25 8.69
CA LEU A 8 -8.06 34.24 7.73
C LEU A 8 -8.53 32.87 8.26
N LEU A 9 -9.67 32.40 7.76
CA LEU A 9 -9.98 30.97 7.78
C LEU A 9 -8.97 30.31 6.86
N THR A 10 -7.85 29.87 7.42
CA THR A 10 -6.98 28.90 6.76
C THR A 10 -7.78 27.61 6.65
N THR A 11 -8.43 27.40 5.50
CA THR A 11 -8.93 26.09 5.15
C THR A 11 -7.71 25.19 5.08
N SER A 12 -7.48 24.36 6.11
CA SER A 12 -6.48 23.31 6.06
C SER A 12 -6.86 22.43 4.88
N VAL A 13 -6.08 22.51 3.80
CA VAL A 13 -6.21 21.59 2.70
C VAL A 13 -5.83 20.23 3.29
N PHE A 14 -6.83 19.40 3.52
CA PHE A 14 -6.62 18.03 3.92
C PHE A 14 -5.95 17.34 2.73
N SER A 15 -4.76 16.80 2.96
CA SER A 15 -3.97 16.08 1.98
C SER A 15 -3.55 14.76 2.61
N PHE A 16 -3.70 13.68 1.86
CA PHE A 16 -3.30 12.36 2.32
C PHE A 16 -1.78 12.23 2.42
N SER A 17 -1.33 11.76 3.56
CA SER A 17 0.08 11.46 3.82
C SER A 17 0.23 10.28 4.77
N CYS A 18 1.35 9.57 4.69
CA CYS A 18 1.74 8.63 5.73
C CYS A 18 1.83 9.36 7.07
N LYS A 19 1.28 8.76 8.12
CA LYS A 19 1.31 9.30 9.48
C LYS A 19 2.33 8.55 10.32
N ASP A 20 3.08 9.28 11.12
CA ASP A 20 4.01 8.70 12.09
C ASP A 20 3.31 8.16 13.34
N GLN A 21 4.10 7.65 14.27
CA GLN A 21 3.63 7.13 15.58
C GLN A 21 2.92 8.20 16.44
N ASN A 22 2.98 9.48 16.06
CA ASN A 22 2.34 10.62 16.76
C ASN A 22 1.31 11.33 15.88
N ASN A 23 0.81 10.68 14.81
CA ASN A 23 -0.14 11.23 13.86
C ASN A 23 0.35 12.48 13.10
N LYS A 24 1.67 12.57 12.83
CA LYS A 24 2.27 13.64 12.02
C LYS A 24 2.65 13.13 10.65
N ASP A 25 2.59 14.02 9.67
CA ASP A 25 2.92 13.71 8.29
C ASP A 25 4.39 13.33 8.13
N VAL A 26 4.64 12.25 7.39
CA VAL A 26 5.97 11.78 7.00
C VAL A 26 5.98 11.40 5.52
N ASP A 27 7.13 11.56 4.86
CA ASP A 27 7.28 11.17 3.45
C ASP A 27 7.18 9.65 3.28
N TRP A 28 7.73 8.91 4.25
CA TRP A 28 7.65 7.46 4.29
C TRP A 28 7.92 6.93 5.70
N PHE A 29 7.44 5.71 5.94
CA PHE A 29 7.87 4.90 7.09
C PHE A 29 7.92 3.42 6.74
N ALA A 30 8.79 2.68 7.43
CA ALA A 30 8.94 1.24 7.33
C ALA A 30 8.60 0.56 8.67
N VAL A 31 7.99 -0.62 8.56
CA VAL A 31 7.55 -1.47 9.67
C VAL A 31 8.22 -2.82 9.55
N TYR A 32 8.75 -3.31 10.67
CA TYR A 32 9.23 -4.69 10.80
C TYR A 32 8.54 -5.36 11.99
N LYS A 33 7.47 -6.11 11.72
CA LYS A 33 6.76 -6.87 12.75
C LYS A 33 7.52 -8.14 13.09
N MET A 34 7.60 -8.44 14.38
CA MET A 34 8.22 -9.65 14.90
C MET A 34 7.24 -10.83 14.93
N PRO A 35 7.72 -12.09 14.80
CA PRO A 35 6.88 -13.28 15.00
C PRO A 35 6.38 -13.40 16.46
N ILE A 36 5.51 -14.36 16.72
CA ILE A 36 5.08 -14.68 18.09
C ILE A 36 6.26 -15.30 18.86
N GLU A 37 6.72 -14.64 19.93
CA GLU A 37 7.70 -15.19 20.87
C GLU A 37 7.05 -15.39 22.24
N LYS A 38 6.45 -16.56 22.44
CA LYS A 38 5.67 -16.88 23.65
C LYS A 38 6.55 -16.75 24.90
N GLY A 39 6.10 -15.93 25.85
CA GLY A 39 6.78 -15.71 27.13
C GLY A 39 7.81 -14.59 27.10
N ASP A 40 8.10 -14.00 25.94
CA ASP A 40 8.85 -12.75 25.86
C ASP A 40 7.91 -11.54 26.08
N ASN A 41 8.41 -10.55 26.83
CA ASN A 41 7.77 -9.28 27.12
C ASN A 41 8.73 -8.09 26.93
N SER A 42 9.84 -8.30 26.20
CA SER A 42 10.88 -7.31 25.92
C SER A 42 10.36 -6.14 25.08
N VAL A 43 9.37 -6.39 24.23
CA VAL A 43 8.69 -5.40 23.39
C VAL A 43 7.18 -5.58 23.53
N PRO A 44 6.39 -4.49 23.64
CA PRO A 44 4.93 -4.57 23.73
C PRO A 44 4.33 -5.44 22.62
N GLY A 45 3.59 -6.48 23.00
CA GLY A 45 2.88 -7.36 22.07
C GLY A 45 3.71 -8.48 21.44
N ILE A 46 4.96 -8.73 21.87
CA ILE A 46 5.81 -9.75 21.24
C ILE A 46 5.29 -11.18 21.51
N GLY A 47 4.80 -11.44 22.73
CA GLY A 47 4.19 -12.70 23.10
C GLY A 47 2.89 -13.06 22.35
N THR A 48 2.28 -12.07 21.68
CA THR A 48 1.06 -12.24 20.86
C THR A 48 1.30 -11.97 19.38
N GLY A 49 2.54 -11.68 18.96
CA GLY A 49 2.89 -11.46 17.56
C GLY A 49 2.40 -10.15 16.98
N VAL A 50 2.25 -9.10 17.79
CA VAL A 50 1.86 -7.75 17.33
C VAL A 50 2.87 -6.68 17.73
N ALA A 51 4.05 -7.11 18.20
CA ALA A 51 5.21 -6.24 18.37
C ALA A 51 5.89 -5.94 17.04
N TRP A 52 6.40 -4.73 16.91
CA TRP A 52 7.01 -4.26 15.69
C TRP A 52 8.05 -3.17 15.94
N TYR A 53 9.01 -3.09 15.03
CA TYR A 53 9.95 -2.00 14.92
C TYR A 53 9.52 -1.04 13.82
N TYR A 54 9.90 0.22 14.02
CA TYR A 54 9.50 1.35 13.20
C TYR A 54 10.70 2.22 12.84
N LEU A 55 10.69 2.73 11.60
CA LEU A 55 11.63 3.70 11.07
C LEU A 55 10.86 4.65 10.16
N ASP A 56 11.19 5.94 10.18
CA ASP A 56 10.56 6.94 9.33
C ASP A 56 11.57 7.92 8.73
N SER A 57 11.09 8.71 7.77
CA SER A 57 11.85 9.77 7.09
C SER A 57 12.42 10.86 8.00
N ASN A 58 11.81 11.10 9.17
CA ASN A 58 12.23 12.11 10.14
C ASN A 58 13.28 11.58 11.13
N LYS A 59 13.35 10.26 11.35
CA LYS A 59 14.26 9.58 12.29
C LYS A 59 15.32 8.76 11.54
N LYS A 60 16.18 9.46 10.81
CA LYS A 60 17.24 8.84 9.98
C LYS A 60 18.08 7.84 10.78
N GLY A 61 18.08 6.57 10.34
CA GLY A 61 18.95 5.51 10.85
C GLY A 61 18.54 4.87 12.18
N ALA A 62 17.38 5.22 12.75
CA ALA A 62 16.91 4.67 14.02
C ALA A 62 15.74 3.70 13.80
N LEU A 63 16.03 2.41 13.77
CA LEU A 63 15.02 1.35 13.85
C LEU A 63 14.71 1.11 15.34
N LEU A 64 13.53 1.51 15.79
CA LEU A 64 13.16 1.48 17.21
C LEU A 64 11.89 0.64 17.43
N PRO A 65 11.77 -0.08 18.57
CA PRO A 65 10.53 -0.76 18.89
C PRO A 65 9.40 0.26 19.09
N SER A 66 8.22 -0.06 18.57
CA SER A 66 7.03 0.72 18.83
C SER A 66 6.59 0.56 20.28
N GLU A 67 6.15 1.66 20.92
CA GLU A 67 5.49 1.61 22.22
C GLU A 67 4.05 1.08 22.14
N LYS A 68 3.46 1.13 20.94
CA LYS A 68 2.09 0.70 20.62
C LYS A 68 2.12 -0.58 19.82
N THR A 69 1.18 -1.48 20.07
CA THR A 69 1.04 -2.73 19.31
C THR A 69 0.36 -2.50 17.98
N LEU A 70 0.40 -3.48 17.07
CA LEU A 70 -0.36 -3.38 15.81
C LEU A 70 -1.88 -3.45 16.02
N ASP A 71 -2.35 -3.96 17.16
CA ASP A 71 -3.78 -3.97 17.50
C ASP A 71 -4.30 -2.58 17.93
N ASP A 72 -3.39 -1.70 18.37
CA ASP A 72 -3.74 -0.34 18.77
C ASP A 72 -4.16 0.51 17.57
N LYS A 73 -5.15 1.39 17.79
CA LYS A 73 -5.59 2.40 16.80
C LYS A 73 -4.79 3.70 16.87
N ASP A 74 -3.98 3.86 17.92
CA ASP A 74 -3.16 5.05 18.17
C ASP A 74 -1.71 4.84 17.71
N GLN A 75 -1.53 4.53 16.43
CA GLN A 75 -0.20 4.29 15.84
C GLN A 75 -0.17 4.55 14.32
N ALA A 76 1.04 4.61 13.76
CA ALA A 76 1.34 5.06 12.40
C ALA A 76 0.43 4.48 11.30
N ILE A 77 0.25 3.15 11.27
CA ILE A 77 -0.53 2.46 10.25
C ILE A 77 -2.02 2.79 10.41
N ALA A 78 -2.55 2.75 11.64
CA ALA A 78 -3.94 3.08 11.92
C ALA A 78 -4.23 4.55 11.60
N TYR A 79 -3.39 5.49 12.03
CA TYR A 79 -3.51 6.91 11.67
C TYR A 79 -3.49 7.12 10.17
N THR A 80 -2.60 6.43 9.46
CA THR A 80 -2.50 6.49 8.01
C THR A 80 -3.80 6.04 7.35
N LEU A 81 -4.28 4.83 7.66
CA LEU A 81 -5.48 4.26 7.05
C LEU A 81 -6.77 4.98 7.48
N ASN A 82 -6.81 5.54 8.68
CA ASN A 82 -7.99 6.25 9.18
C ASN A 82 -8.36 7.48 8.33
N GLN A 83 -7.37 8.14 7.72
CA GLN A 83 -7.64 9.22 6.76
C GLN A 83 -8.56 8.75 5.62
N PHE A 84 -8.32 7.55 5.08
CA PHE A 84 -9.19 6.97 4.06
C PHE A 84 -10.54 6.57 4.64
N TYR A 85 -10.59 5.90 5.80
CA TYR A 85 -11.85 5.44 6.38
C TYR A 85 -12.82 6.61 6.66
N GLU A 86 -12.32 7.76 7.11
CA GLU A 86 -13.11 8.98 7.30
C GLU A 86 -13.67 9.57 5.99
N LYS A 87 -13.07 9.21 4.85
CA LYS A 87 -13.41 9.71 3.51
C LYS A 87 -13.94 8.62 2.58
N ARG A 88 -14.19 7.41 3.08
CA ARG A 88 -14.50 6.23 2.25
C ARG A 88 -15.71 6.42 1.34
N THR A 89 -16.69 7.22 1.76
CA THR A 89 -17.91 7.49 0.98
C THR A 89 -17.79 8.72 0.07
N ASP A 90 -16.66 9.42 0.08
CA ASP A 90 -16.42 10.56 -0.79
C ASP A 90 -16.11 10.07 -2.21
N PRO A 91 -16.95 10.38 -3.21
CA PRO A 91 -16.79 9.89 -4.58
C PRO A 91 -15.61 10.52 -5.33
N THR A 92 -14.95 11.52 -4.73
CA THR A 92 -13.77 12.18 -5.32
C THR A 92 -12.45 11.53 -4.93
N ILE A 93 -12.48 10.63 -3.94
CA ILE A 93 -11.29 9.92 -3.47
C ILE A 93 -11.08 8.66 -4.29
N PHE A 94 -9.90 8.50 -4.84
CA PHE A 94 -9.49 7.23 -5.45
C PHE A 94 -9.00 6.29 -4.37
N HIS A 95 -9.36 5.01 -4.45
CA HIS A 95 -8.71 3.97 -3.66
C HIS A 95 -8.63 2.65 -4.39
N ILE A 96 -7.62 1.86 -4.03
CA ILE A 96 -7.50 0.45 -4.35
C ILE A 96 -6.94 -0.26 -3.13
N MET A 97 -7.57 -1.36 -2.74
CA MET A 97 -7.02 -2.33 -1.81
C MET A 97 -6.87 -3.67 -2.53
N TYR A 98 -5.68 -4.25 -2.43
CA TYR A 98 -5.33 -5.48 -3.11
C TYR A 98 -4.55 -6.42 -2.21
N ASN A 99 -4.81 -7.72 -2.35
CA ASN A 99 -4.21 -8.77 -1.56
C ASN A 99 -4.54 -10.12 -2.20
N ASP A 100 -3.56 -10.97 -2.47
CA ASP A 100 -3.75 -12.33 -2.99
C ASP A 100 -4.41 -13.29 -1.97
N GLU A 101 -4.62 -12.82 -0.74
CA GLU A 101 -5.45 -13.47 0.28
C GLU A 101 -6.38 -12.41 0.91
N PRO A 102 -7.44 -11.98 0.19
CA PRO A 102 -8.16 -10.75 0.55
C PRO A 102 -8.97 -10.86 1.83
N TYR A 103 -9.32 -9.69 2.39
CA TYR A 103 -10.19 -9.58 3.56
C TYR A 103 -11.53 -10.29 3.28
N ASN A 104 -12.02 -11.10 4.23
CA ASN A 104 -13.17 -12.00 4.08
C ASN A 104 -13.07 -13.10 3.00
N SER A 105 -11.88 -13.37 2.43
CA SER A 105 -11.70 -14.62 1.70
C SER A 105 -11.77 -15.82 2.66
N THR A 106 -12.74 -16.68 2.45
CA THR A 106 -12.64 -18.07 2.92
C THR A 106 -11.51 -18.70 2.13
N SER A 107 -10.49 -19.19 2.84
CA SER A 107 -9.24 -19.74 2.28
C SER A 107 -9.45 -20.42 0.94
N SER A 108 -8.79 -19.89 -0.10
CA SER A 108 -8.90 -20.32 -1.48
C SER A 108 -10.35 -20.30 -1.96
N SER A 109 -10.72 -19.22 -2.65
CA SER A 109 -11.96 -19.15 -3.42
C SER A 109 -12.31 -20.55 -3.94
N LEU A 110 -13.47 -21.09 -3.58
CA LEU A 110 -13.91 -22.39 -4.12
C LEU A 110 -13.83 -22.39 -5.66
N LEU A 111 -13.87 -21.23 -6.29
CA LEU A 111 -13.56 -21.04 -7.70
C LEU A 111 -12.15 -21.50 -8.07
N ASP A 112 -11.11 -21.18 -7.31
CA ASP A 112 -9.71 -21.61 -7.52
C ASP A 112 -9.56 -23.13 -7.44
N MET A 113 -10.28 -23.78 -6.51
CA MET A 113 -10.31 -25.25 -6.42
C MET A 113 -11.16 -25.91 -7.51
N LEU A 114 -12.18 -25.22 -8.02
CA LEU A 114 -13.09 -25.73 -9.06
C LEU A 114 -12.56 -25.49 -10.48
N THR A 115 -11.79 -24.43 -10.71
CA THR A 115 -11.17 -24.10 -12.01
C THR A 115 -9.87 -24.85 -12.25
N SER A 116 -9.15 -25.27 -11.20
CA SER A 116 -7.88 -26.00 -11.35
C SER A 116 -8.02 -27.36 -12.04
N ASN A 117 -9.24 -27.92 -12.13
CA ASN A 117 -9.50 -29.23 -12.72
C ASN A 117 -10.39 -29.21 -13.97
N ARG A 118 -10.95 -28.06 -14.36
CA ARG A 118 -11.76 -27.96 -15.58
C ARG A 118 -11.56 -26.62 -16.26
N ILE A 119 -11.06 -26.71 -17.50
CA ILE A 119 -10.91 -25.67 -18.52
C ILE A 119 -9.54 -24.99 -18.50
N ASP A 120 -8.85 -25.02 -19.65
CA ASP A 120 -7.76 -24.10 -20.06
C ASP A 120 -8.30 -22.65 -20.16
N ALA A 121 -9.05 -22.20 -19.16
CA ALA A 121 -9.31 -20.80 -18.93
C ALA A 121 -7.96 -20.28 -18.47
N ALA A 122 -7.33 -19.41 -19.26
CA ALA A 122 -6.10 -18.74 -18.90
C ALA A 122 -6.19 -18.35 -17.42
N THR A 123 -5.51 -19.10 -16.55
CA THR A 123 -5.58 -18.86 -15.12
C THR A 123 -5.10 -17.44 -14.95
N ILE A 124 -5.97 -16.55 -14.51
CA ILE A 124 -5.58 -15.18 -14.22
C ILE A 124 -4.67 -15.31 -13.01
N GLN A 125 -3.38 -15.46 -13.26
CA GLN A 125 -2.38 -15.48 -12.22
C GLN A 125 -2.24 -14.04 -11.76
N PHE A 126 -2.84 -13.75 -10.61
CA PHE A 126 -2.62 -12.51 -9.89
C PHE A 126 -1.22 -12.53 -9.26
N GLY A 127 -0.62 -11.35 -9.12
CA GLY A 127 0.64 -11.22 -8.42
C GLY A 127 0.46 -11.52 -6.93
N HIS A 128 1.45 -12.18 -6.32
CA HIS A 128 1.58 -12.29 -4.86
C HIS A 128 1.99 -10.94 -4.28
N THR A 129 1.05 -10.01 -4.26
CA THR A 129 1.28 -8.62 -3.89
C THR A 129 0.08 -8.13 -3.10
N LYS A 130 0.37 -7.32 -2.09
CA LYS A 130 -0.62 -6.80 -1.15
C LYS A 130 -0.35 -5.33 -0.87
N GLY A 131 -1.39 -4.56 -0.73
CA GLY A 131 -1.27 -3.14 -0.45
C GLY A 131 -2.58 -2.40 -0.48
N THR A 132 -2.49 -1.14 -0.06
CA THR A 132 -3.60 -0.19 -0.05
C THR A 132 -3.09 1.13 -0.56
N MET A 133 -3.88 1.76 -1.42
CA MET A 133 -3.56 3.03 -2.01
C MET A 133 -4.80 3.90 -2.01
N PHE A 134 -4.64 5.18 -1.65
CA PHE A 134 -5.70 6.17 -1.76
C PHE A 134 -5.13 7.55 -2.08
N PHE A 135 -5.81 8.26 -2.97
CA PHE A 135 -5.40 9.59 -3.46
C PHE A 135 -6.59 10.53 -3.49
N ASP A 136 -6.31 11.79 -3.18
CA ASP A 136 -7.17 12.92 -3.52
C ASP A 136 -6.63 13.62 -4.79
N GLY A 137 -7.11 14.83 -5.08
CA GLY A 137 -6.66 15.60 -6.24
C GLY A 137 -5.27 16.25 -6.12
N SER A 138 -4.58 16.06 -4.99
CA SER A 138 -3.29 16.66 -4.65
C SER A 138 -2.23 15.63 -4.30
N ASP A 139 -2.52 14.70 -3.38
CA ASP A 139 -1.58 13.77 -2.80
C ASP A 139 -2.25 12.42 -2.50
N GLY A 140 -1.46 11.45 -2.09
CA GLY A 140 -1.92 10.12 -1.74
C GLY A 140 -0.92 9.31 -0.97
N VAL A 141 -1.41 8.18 -0.49
CA VAL A 141 -0.65 7.18 0.24
C VAL A 141 -0.62 5.89 -0.56
N TRP A 142 0.54 5.24 -0.56
CA TRP A 142 0.69 3.85 -0.97
C TRP A 142 1.33 3.05 0.17
N LEU A 143 0.53 2.18 0.78
CA LEU A 143 0.95 1.23 1.80
C LEU A 143 1.14 -0.15 1.17
N ILE A 144 2.39 -0.61 1.10
CA ILE A 144 2.76 -1.93 0.58
C ILE A 144 3.04 -2.84 1.77
N HIS A 145 2.55 -4.08 1.78
CA HIS A 145 2.75 -4.99 2.91
C HIS A 145 2.79 -6.46 2.51
N SER A 146 3.15 -7.31 3.47
CA SER A 146 3.13 -8.78 3.33
C SER A 146 1.96 -9.46 4.08
N VAL A 147 1.14 -8.71 4.81
CA VAL A 147 0.09 -9.26 5.70
C VAL A 147 -1.15 -9.78 4.93
N PRO A 148 -1.46 -11.09 5.00
CA PRO A 148 -2.70 -11.64 4.43
C PRO A 148 -3.94 -11.08 5.12
N LYS A 149 -5.05 -10.95 4.39
CA LYS A 149 -6.36 -10.48 4.89
C LYS A 149 -6.37 -9.07 5.50
N PHE A 150 -5.39 -8.25 5.13
CA PHE A 150 -5.26 -6.85 5.57
C PHE A 150 -5.33 -5.87 4.38
N PRO A 151 -5.82 -4.65 4.60
CA PRO A 151 -6.72 -4.24 5.69
C PRO A 151 -8.20 -4.55 5.42
N PRO A 152 -9.08 -4.47 6.43
CA PRO A 152 -10.51 -4.35 6.19
C PRO A 152 -10.85 -3.09 5.37
N PRO A 153 -11.84 -3.15 4.45
CA PRO A 153 -12.23 -2.01 3.63
C PRO A 153 -12.82 -0.80 4.36
N ASP A 154 -13.33 -0.96 5.58
CA ASP A 154 -14.16 0.03 6.27
C ASP A 154 -13.70 0.42 7.67
N HIS A 155 -12.67 -0.24 8.21
CA HIS A 155 -12.09 0.09 9.51
C HIS A 155 -10.67 -0.47 9.65
N TYR A 156 -9.92 0.06 10.61
CA TYR A 156 -8.63 -0.51 11.00
C TYR A 156 -8.83 -1.71 11.93
N GLU A 157 -8.32 -2.86 11.51
CA GLU A 157 -8.11 -4.04 12.35
C GLU A 157 -6.86 -4.77 11.82
N TYR A 158 -5.94 -5.12 12.72
CA TYR A 158 -4.82 -5.96 12.38
C TYR A 158 -5.25 -7.44 12.43
N PRO A 159 -5.10 -8.23 11.35
CA PRO A 159 -5.73 -9.53 11.28
C PRO A 159 -4.88 -10.61 11.95
N SER A 160 -5.54 -11.63 12.50
CA SER A 160 -4.87 -12.78 13.12
C SER A 160 -3.90 -13.51 12.18
N SER A 161 -4.14 -13.49 10.86
CA SER A 161 -3.23 -14.03 9.83
C SER A 161 -1.85 -13.37 9.83
N GLY A 162 -1.73 -12.18 10.42
CA GLY A 162 -0.48 -11.44 10.55
C GLY A 162 0.29 -11.70 11.83
N HIS A 163 -0.13 -12.61 12.73
CA HIS A 163 0.49 -12.77 14.05
C HIS A 163 1.68 -13.72 14.02
N ASP A 164 1.55 -14.91 13.43
CA ASP A 164 2.53 -16.00 13.59
C ASP A 164 3.95 -15.65 13.10
N TYR A 165 4.06 -15.03 11.92
CA TYR A 165 5.33 -14.79 11.25
C TYR A 165 5.73 -13.31 11.25
N GLY A 166 7.01 -13.04 11.00
CA GLY A 166 7.47 -11.69 10.72
C GLY A 166 6.77 -11.10 9.49
N GLN A 167 6.50 -9.80 9.54
CA GLN A 167 5.81 -9.08 8.47
C GLN A 167 6.53 -7.75 8.21
N THR A 168 6.44 -7.27 6.97
CA THR A 168 6.97 -5.96 6.61
C THR A 168 5.87 -5.10 6.02
N MET A 169 5.95 -3.80 6.28
CA MET A 169 5.12 -2.80 5.62
C MET A 169 5.95 -1.58 5.28
N TRP A 170 5.61 -0.92 4.17
CA TRP A 170 6.22 0.31 3.73
C TRP A 170 5.13 1.28 3.28
N CYS A 171 5.03 2.41 3.97
CA CYS A 171 4.15 3.50 3.59
C CYS A 171 4.94 4.57 2.85
N LEU A 172 4.40 5.03 1.73
CA LEU A 172 4.94 6.08 0.89
C LEU A 172 3.88 7.18 0.65
N SER A 173 4.22 8.42 0.95
CA SER A 173 3.46 9.60 0.56
C SER A 173 3.87 10.02 -0.85
N PHE A 174 2.90 10.28 -1.72
CA PHE A 174 3.15 10.66 -3.10
C PHE A 174 2.30 11.86 -3.52
N PRO A 175 2.88 12.81 -4.29
CA PRO A 175 2.05 13.78 -4.98
C PRO A 175 1.25 13.08 -6.08
N TYR A 176 0.05 13.57 -6.35
CA TYR A 176 -0.90 13.04 -7.36
C TYR A 176 -0.23 12.79 -8.72
N SER A 177 0.74 13.64 -9.10
CA SER A 177 1.53 13.49 -10.33
C SER A 177 2.25 12.13 -10.51
N GLN A 178 2.52 11.39 -9.42
CA GLN A 178 3.15 10.06 -9.50
C GLN A 178 2.15 8.93 -9.75
N LEU A 179 0.85 9.17 -9.60
CA LEU A 179 -0.18 8.14 -9.70
C LEU A 179 -0.13 7.40 -11.04
N GLY A 180 0.18 8.08 -12.14
CA GLY A 180 0.36 7.43 -13.46
C GLY A 180 1.47 6.37 -13.49
N LYS A 181 2.60 6.60 -12.81
CA LYS A 181 3.70 5.61 -12.74
C LYS A 181 3.32 4.43 -11.85
N ILE A 182 2.63 4.70 -10.75
CA ILE A 182 2.11 3.65 -9.85
C ILE A 182 1.07 2.80 -10.61
N ALA A 183 0.20 3.42 -11.41
CA ALA A 183 -0.75 2.72 -12.27
C ALA A 183 -0.06 1.76 -13.24
N THR A 184 1.04 2.17 -13.86
CA THR A 184 1.86 1.28 -14.71
C THR A 184 2.42 0.10 -13.92
N GLN A 185 2.94 0.35 -12.73
CA GLN A 185 3.47 -0.69 -11.86
C GLN A 185 2.38 -1.72 -11.49
N LEU A 186 1.20 -1.25 -11.08
CA LEU A 186 0.07 -2.12 -10.72
C LEU A 186 -0.47 -2.88 -11.92
N TYR A 187 -0.55 -2.24 -13.10
CA TYR A 187 -0.99 -2.89 -14.33
C TYR A 187 -0.15 -4.12 -14.65
N TYR A 188 1.18 -4.03 -14.51
CA TYR A 188 2.07 -5.18 -14.72
C TYR A 188 2.05 -6.18 -13.58
N ASN A 189 1.89 -5.72 -12.34
CA ASN A 189 1.83 -6.59 -11.16
C ASN A 189 0.57 -7.45 -11.10
N LYS A 190 -0.51 -7.06 -11.81
CA LYS A 190 -1.81 -7.75 -11.81
C LYS A 190 -2.26 -8.12 -10.39
N PRO A 191 -2.42 -7.14 -9.49
CA PRO A 191 -2.86 -7.40 -8.13
C PRO A 191 -4.28 -7.96 -8.10
N ASP A 192 -4.58 -8.80 -7.10
CA ASP A 192 -5.96 -9.22 -6.78
C ASP A 192 -6.65 -8.12 -5.96
N ILE A 193 -7.62 -7.43 -6.57
CA ILE A 193 -8.26 -6.23 -6.00
C ILE A 193 -9.58 -6.63 -5.35
N TYR A 194 -9.76 -6.28 -4.08
CA TYR A 194 -10.97 -6.61 -3.31
C TYR A 194 -11.77 -5.38 -2.85
N SER A 195 -11.22 -4.17 -3.01
CA SER A 195 -11.95 -2.92 -2.81
C SER A 195 -11.37 -1.83 -3.68
N SER A 196 -12.23 -1.09 -4.39
CA SER A 196 -11.76 0.01 -5.25
C SER A 196 -12.82 1.09 -5.48
N GLN A 197 -12.34 2.29 -5.81
CA GLN A 197 -13.12 3.39 -6.36
C GLN A 197 -12.23 4.20 -7.31
N LEU A 198 -12.72 4.44 -8.53
CA LEU A 198 -12.03 5.26 -9.53
C LEU A 198 -12.91 6.46 -9.93
N PRO A 199 -12.67 7.65 -9.36
CA PRO A 199 -13.37 8.88 -9.73
C PRO A 199 -13.15 9.23 -11.21
N THR A 200 -14.19 9.76 -11.87
CA THR A 200 -14.15 10.07 -13.32
C THR A 200 -13.01 11.02 -13.70
N LYS A 201 -12.72 12.02 -12.85
CA LYS A 201 -11.59 12.94 -13.08
C LYS A 201 -10.26 12.19 -13.08
N ILE A 202 -10.05 11.32 -12.10
CA ILE A 202 -8.81 10.54 -11.97
C ILE A 202 -8.66 9.54 -13.11
N ALA A 203 -9.78 8.94 -13.56
CA ALA A 203 -9.79 8.09 -14.75
C ALA A 203 -9.40 8.85 -16.03
N ALA A 204 -9.85 10.10 -16.16
CA ALA A 204 -9.50 10.95 -17.30
C ALA A 204 -8.01 11.36 -17.28
N ASP A 205 -7.49 11.72 -16.09
CA ASP A 205 -6.09 12.09 -15.92
C ASP A 205 -5.13 10.89 -16.13
N TYR A 206 -5.53 9.70 -15.65
CA TYR A 206 -4.73 8.46 -15.71
C TYR A 206 -5.52 7.25 -16.23
N PRO A 207 -5.77 7.16 -17.55
CA PRO A 207 -6.62 6.10 -18.13
C PRO A 207 -6.16 4.67 -17.89
N LEU A 208 -4.86 4.45 -17.65
CA LEU A 208 -4.31 3.11 -17.37
C LEU A 208 -4.87 2.51 -16.07
N LEU A 209 -5.29 3.34 -15.10
CA LEU A 209 -5.92 2.86 -13.87
C LEU A 209 -7.17 2.04 -14.17
N ALA A 210 -7.96 2.43 -15.17
CA ALA A 210 -9.15 1.69 -15.58
C ALA A 210 -8.85 0.26 -16.08
N GLN A 211 -7.58 -0.04 -16.39
CA GLN A 211 -7.12 -1.35 -16.86
C GLN A 211 -6.45 -2.18 -15.76
N VAL A 212 -6.17 -1.61 -14.58
CA VAL A 212 -5.71 -2.38 -13.42
C VAL A 212 -6.89 -3.24 -12.94
N GLY A 213 -6.66 -4.53 -12.65
CA GLY A 213 -7.66 -5.57 -12.39
C GLY A 213 -8.96 -5.08 -11.72
N GLU A 214 -10.11 -5.48 -12.27
CA GLU A 214 -11.46 -5.10 -11.81
C GLU A 214 -11.90 -3.63 -11.87
N LEU A 215 -11.02 -2.64 -12.08
CA LEU A 215 -11.47 -1.26 -12.41
C LEU A 215 -12.20 -1.19 -13.76
N LEU A 216 -12.06 -2.25 -14.57
CA LEU A 216 -12.70 -2.46 -15.86
C LEU A 216 -14.23 -2.50 -15.82
N PHE A 217 -14.88 -2.79 -14.68
CA PHE A 217 -16.34 -2.79 -14.63
C PHE A 217 -16.94 -1.37 -14.76
N LEU A 218 -16.20 -0.34 -14.35
CA LEU A 218 -16.58 1.07 -14.49
C LEU A 218 -16.18 1.66 -15.86
N ALA A 219 -15.15 1.10 -16.50
CA ALA A 219 -14.63 1.58 -17.79
C ALA A 219 -15.58 1.37 -18.98
N ARG A 220 -16.60 0.51 -18.85
CA ARG A 220 -17.63 0.29 -19.89
C ARG A 220 -18.49 1.54 -20.19
N LEU A 221 -18.38 2.60 -19.41
CA LEU A 221 -19.09 3.87 -19.62
C LEU A 221 -18.24 4.94 -20.30
N VAL A 222 -16.94 4.71 -20.53
CA VAL A 222 -16.07 5.66 -21.23
C VAL A 222 -15.92 5.18 -22.68
N PRO A 223 -16.35 5.97 -23.70
CA PRO A 223 -16.18 5.60 -25.09
C PRO A 223 -14.70 5.42 -25.42
N THR A 224 -14.31 4.20 -25.77
CA THR A 224 -12.97 3.88 -26.27
C THR A 224 -12.87 4.38 -27.71
N THR A 225 -12.55 5.65 -27.89
CA THR A 225 -11.95 6.12 -29.14
C THR A 225 -10.49 6.37 -28.84
N ASP A 226 -9.61 5.60 -29.51
CA ASP A 226 -8.15 5.72 -29.52
C ASP A 226 -7.36 4.99 -28.40
N PHE A 227 -7.32 3.66 -28.48
CA PHE A 227 -6.20 2.88 -27.95
C PHE A 227 -5.58 2.08 -29.10
N ASP A 228 -4.68 2.72 -29.83
CA ASP A 228 -3.86 2.03 -30.83
C ASP A 228 -2.79 1.21 -30.08
N GLY A 229 -3.02 -0.10 -30.02
CA GLY A 229 -2.23 -1.04 -29.24
C GLY A 229 -0.85 -1.27 -29.83
N HIS A 230 0.18 -0.58 -29.33
CA HIS A 230 1.59 -0.94 -29.54
C HIS A 230 2.42 -0.63 -28.28
N ALA A 231 2.34 -1.49 -27.25
CA ALA A 231 3.39 -1.58 -26.24
C ALA A 231 4.33 -2.72 -26.66
N PRO A 232 5.63 -2.45 -26.90
CA PRO A 232 6.56 -3.49 -27.34
C PRO A 232 6.75 -4.52 -26.22
N PHE A 233 6.58 -5.79 -26.56
CA PHE A 233 6.95 -6.93 -25.72
C PHE A 233 8.46 -6.89 -25.45
N LEU A 234 8.86 -6.34 -24.31
CA LEU A 234 10.18 -6.55 -23.74
C LEU A 234 10.03 -7.52 -22.56
N THR A 235 10.32 -8.78 -22.80
CA THR A 235 10.38 -9.82 -21.77
C THR A 235 11.57 -9.55 -20.85
N LEU A 236 11.38 -8.78 -19.79
CA LEU A 236 12.34 -8.68 -18.70
C LEU A 236 11.94 -9.69 -17.61
N ARG A 237 12.69 -10.79 -17.54
CA ARG A 237 12.67 -11.67 -16.37
C ARG A 237 13.34 -10.93 -15.21
N PHE A 238 12.55 -10.34 -14.32
CA PHE A 238 13.07 -9.79 -13.07
C PHE A 238 13.11 -10.87 -12.00
N ASN A 239 14.32 -11.12 -11.48
CA ASN A 239 14.58 -12.06 -10.40
C ASN A 239 14.43 -11.30 -9.07
N PHE A 240 13.66 -11.85 -8.12
CA PHE A 240 13.30 -11.23 -6.82
C PHE A 240 14.50 -10.73 -5.99
N ALA A 241 15.72 -11.17 -6.30
CA ALA A 241 16.95 -10.73 -5.63
C ALA A 241 17.34 -9.26 -5.87
N GLN A 242 16.83 -8.59 -6.92
CA GLN A 242 17.24 -7.21 -7.25
C GLN A 242 16.53 -6.12 -6.44
N LEU A 243 15.40 -6.42 -5.78
CA LEU A 243 14.70 -5.42 -4.95
C LEU A 243 15.47 -5.11 -3.66
N ASN A 244 16.19 -6.08 -3.10
CA ASN A 244 17.05 -5.87 -1.92
C ASN A 244 18.31 -5.03 -2.22
N ILE A 245 18.73 -4.95 -3.48
CA ILE A 245 19.92 -4.17 -3.89
C ILE A 245 19.55 -2.70 -4.17
N LEU A 246 18.31 -2.42 -4.57
CA LEU A 246 17.84 -1.05 -4.77
C LEU A 246 17.50 -0.34 -3.45
N ILE A 247 16.98 -1.08 -2.46
CA ILE A 247 16.68 -0.55 -1.12
C ILE A 247 17.95 -0.15 -0.36
N SER A 248 19.07 -0.85 -0.59
CA SER A 248 20.36 -0.49 0.03
C SER A 248 20.97 0.80 -0.54
N HIS A 249 20.75 1.12 -1.82
CA HIS A 249 21.28 2.33 -2.44
C HIS A 249 20.48 3.61 -2.14
N VAL A 250 19.17 3.48 -1.87
CA VAL A 250 18.33 4.64 -1.53
C VAL A 250 18.41 4.98 -0.03
N CYS A 251 18.65 3.99 0.84
CA CYS A 251 18.75 4.22 2.29
C CYS A 251 20.16 4.55 2.81
N CYS A 252 21.24 4.14 2.13
CA CYS A 252 22.61 4.32 2.60
C CYS A 252 23.48 5.00 1.55
N GLY A 253 23.60 6.33 1.64
CA GLY A 253 24.61 7.08 0.88
C GLY A 253 26.02 6.58 1.21
N ASN A 254 26.80 6.28 0.16
CA ASN A 254 28.24 5.98 0.15
C ASN A 254 28.74 4.98 1.21
N LEU A 255 28.60 3.68 0.94
CA LEU A 255 29.63 2.71 1.35
C LEU A 255 30.37 2.20 0.13
N GLY A 256 31.68 2.45 0.11
CA GLY A 256 32.59 2.00 -0.94
C GLY A 256 32.56 0.48 -1.09
N ILE A 257 32.42 0.04 -2.34
CA ILE A 257 32.45 -1.36 -2.74
C ILE A 257 33.87 -1.89 -2.50
N VAL A 258 34.04 -2.74 -1.49
CA VAL A 258 35.21 -3.62 -1.39
C VAL A 258 34.88 -4.91 -2.13
N HIS A 259 35.50 -5.10 -3.30
CA HIS A 259 35.44 -6.36 -4.03
C HIS A 259 36.32 -7.41 -3.31
N THR A 260 35.70 -8.43 -2.71
CA THR A 260 36.38 -9.70 -2.43
C THR A 260 36.13 -10.65 -3.60
N LYS A 261 37.18 -10.94 -4.38
CA LYS A 261 37.22 -12.07 -5.30
C LYS A 261 37.22 -13.37 -4.49
N TYR A 262 36.36 -14.31 -4.85
CA TYR A 262 36.50 -15.71 -4.47
C TYR A 262 37.45 -16.36 -5.48
N ASP A 263 38.54 -16.95 -4.98
CA ASP A 263 39.32 -17.99 -5.66
C ASP A 263 38.72 -19.36 -5.31
#